data_AF-A0A973A0K6-F1
#
_entry.id   AF-A0A973A0K6-F1
#
_cell.length_a   1.000
_cell.length_b   1.000
_cell.length_c   1.000
_cell.angle_alpha   90.00
_cell.angle_beta   90.00
_cell.angle_gamma   90.00
#
_symmetry.space_group_name_H-M   'P 1'
#
loop_
_entity.id
_entity.type
_entity.pdbx_description
1 polymer ?
#
loop_
_entity_poly.entity_id
_entity_poly.type
_entity_poly.pdbx_seq_one_letter_code
_entity_poly.pdbx_strand_id
1 'polypeptide(L)'
;MPALSRARENGKRAVCLNGSKQLTLAWMMYADDNGGKICAANVGHSDDSWVASMDITDSEEVQIEAMKSGRLYPYCSNLELYKCPTGLRFHMRTYSIVSSMNTNVGSSEKGKVFKNLYRVPRPGERIVFGDEGRISNHAFNVFYNAPRWKDFPPLQHGNGTNFSFADGHSDYWKWTDPRSVKFSLQEGGVGDLQKGNADLISFQRGVWGKLGYVPEPTQ
;
A
#
# COMPACT_ATOMS: atom_id res chain seq x y z
N MET A 1 -23.32 2.39 -22.06
CA MET A 1 -23.13 3.85 -21.91
C MET A 1 -21.80 4.15 -21.20
N PRO A 2 -20.76 4.61 -21.91
CA PRO A 2 -19.42 4.84 -21.35
C PRO A 2 -19.38 5.85 -20.18
N ALA A 3 -20.22 6.88 -20.20
CA ALA A 3 -20.28 7.90 -19.14
C ALA A 3 -20.74 7.33 -17.78
N LEU A 4 -21.75 6.45 -17.79
CA LEU A 4 -22.26 5.81 -16.56
C LEU A 4 -21.24 4.85 -15.95
N SER A 5 -20.49 4.13 -16.79
CA SER A 5 -19.39 3.25 -16.33
C SER A 5 -18.27 4.05 -15.67
N ARG A 6 -17.85 5.18 -16.25
CA ARG A 6 -16.87 6.09 -15.65
C ARG A 6 -17.35 6.70 -14.33
N ALA A 7 -18.61 7.15 -14.27
CA ALA A 7 -19.19 7.69 -13.04
C ALA A 7 -19.21 6.65 -11.91
N ARG A 8 -19.59 5.41 -12.22
CA ARG A 8 -19.59 4.30 -11.25
C ARG A 8 -18.19 4.01 -10.73
N GLU A 9 -17.18 3.99 -11.61
CA GLU A 9 -15.79 3.75 -11.20
C GLU A 9 -15.24 4.88 -10.32
N ASN A 10 -15.54 6.13 -10.67
CA ASN A 10 -15.18 7.27 -9.82
C ASN A 10 -15.81 7.17 -8.42
N GLY A 11 -17.06 6.70 -8.33
CA GLY A 11 -17.71 6.45 -7.04
C GLY A 11 -17.01 5.37 -6.22
N LYS A 12 -16.66 4.23 -6.83
CA LYS A 12 -15.89 3.17 -6.16
C LYS A 12 -14.53 3.67 -5.68
N ARG A 13 -13.82 4.44 -6.52
CA ARG A 13 -12.54 5.05 -6.16
C ARG A 13 -12.68 6.01 -4.97
N ALA A 14 -13.74 6.80 -4.90
CA ALA A 14 -13.98 7.70 -3.77
C ALA A 14 -14.17 6.94 -2.44
N VAL A 15 -14.86 5.79 -2.47
CA VAL A 15 -15.00 4.91 -1.30
C VAL A 15 -13.65 4.35 -0.87
N CYS A 16 -12.82 3.90 -1.82
CA CYS A 16 -11.47 3.40 -1.55
C CYS A 16 -10.54 4.50 -0.98
N LEU A 17 -10.60 5.73 -1.50
CA LEU A 17 -9.90 6.89 -0.95
C LEU A 17 -10.31 7.16 0.51
N ASN A 18 -11.60 7.10 0.80
CA ASN A 18 -12.08 7.26 2.17
C ASN A 18 -11.62 6.12 3.09
N GLY A 19 -11.67 4.86 2.62
CA GLY A 19 -11.20 3.69 3.38
C GLY A 19 -9.73 3.81 3.79
N SER A 20 -8.85 4.05 2.82
CA SER A 20 -7.42 4.26 3.09
C SER A 20 -7.14 5.47 4.00
N LYS A 21 -7.90 6.56 3.86
CA LYS A 21 -7.78 7.73 4.73
C LYS A 21 -8.12 7.39 6.18
N GLN A 22 -9.25 6.73 6.40
CA GLN A 22 -9.68 6.34 7.75
C GLN A 22 -8.71 5.35 8.40
N LEU A 23 -8.19 4.37 7.64
CA LEU A 23 -7.14 3.46 8.14
C LEU A 23 -5.87 4.20 8.54
N THR A 24 -5.51 5.26 7.80
CA THR A 24 -4.32 6.05 8.09
C THR A 24 -4.50 6.92 9.31
N LEU A 25 -5.69 7.50 9.50
CA LEU A 25 -6.03 8.19 10.74
C LEU A 25 -5.95 7.24 11.94
N ALA A 26 -6.47 6.02 11.82
CA ALA A 26 -6.35 5.00 12.86
C ALA A 26 -4.88 4.61 13.13
N TRP A 27 -4.06 4.53 12.09
CA TRP A 27 -2.62 4.31 12.20
C TRP A 27 -1.88 5.45 12.92
N MET A 28 -2.27 6.70 12.67
CA MET A 28 -1.74 7.87 13.38
C MET A 28 -2.17 7.86 14.86
N MET A 29 -3.44 7.58 15.15
CA MET A 29 -3.96 7.47 16.52
C MET A 29 -3.22 6.38 17.31
N TYR A 30 -3.03 5.20 16.70
CA TYR A 30 -2.21 4.14 17.29
C TYR A 30 -0.80 4.66 17.60
N ALA A 31 -0.18 5.38 16.66
CA ALA A 31 1.17 5.90 16.87
C ALA A 31 1.22 6.88 18.05
N ASP A 32 0.25 7.80 18.14
CA ASP A 32 0.20 8.79 19.21
C ASP A 32 0.04 8.15 20.59
N ASP A 33 -0.84 7.16 20.74
CA ASP A 33 -1.01 6.40 21.98
C ASP A 33 0.23 5.57 22.37
N ASN A 34 1.09 5.26 21.39
CA ASN A 34 2.28 4.42 21.56
C ASN A 34 3.60 5.23 21.49
N GLY A 35 3.57 6.53 21.82
CA GLY A 35 4.77 7.37 21.87
C GLY A 35 5.43 7.56 20.50
N GLY A 36 4.61 7.62 19.46
CA GLY A 36 4.98 7.69 18.06
C GLY A 36 5.31 6.34 17.42
N LYS A 37 5.36 5.22 18.15
CA LYS A 37 5.66 3.91 17.55
C LYS A 37 4.53 3.47 16.62
N ILE A 38 4.86 3.10 15.39
CA ILE A 38 3.87 2.65 14.40
C ILE A 38 3.77 1.12 14.39
N CYS A 39 2.60 0.57 14.09
CA CYS A 39 2.39 -0.88 13.99
C CYS A 39 3.20 -1.48 12.84
N ALA A 40 3.51 -2.77 12.90
CA ALA A 40 4.27 -3.45 11.87
C ALA A 40 3.43 -3.67 10.60
N ALA A 41 4.03 -3.44 9.43
CA ALA A 41 3.35 -3.57 8.14
C ALA A 41 3.04 -5.02 7.73
N ASN A 42 3.94 -5.94 8.05
CA ASN A 42 3.76 -7.35 7.78
C ASN A 42 2.66 -7.92 8.68
N VAL A 43 1.86 -8.82 8.13
CA VAL A 43 0.67 -9.37 8.80
C VAL A 43 1.04 -10.66 9.52
N GLY A 44 0.72 -10.77 10.81
CA GLY A 44 0.99 -11.99 11.60
C GLY A 44 2.46 -12.31 11.88
N HIS A 45 3.39 -11.40 11.59
CA HIS A 45 4.83 -11.61 11.80
C HIS A 45 5.31 -11.22 13.21
N SER A 46 4.51 -10.45 13.96
CA SER A 46 4.82 -10.02 15.32
C SER A 46 3.55 -9.59 16.04
N ASP A 47 3.62 -9.49 17.37
CA ASP A 47 2.53 -8.93 18.18
C ASP A 47 2.22 -7.48 17.84
N ASP A 48 3.11 -6.74 17.17
CA ASP A 48 2.92 -5.36 16.75
C ASP A 48 2.23 -5.22 15.37
N SER A 49 1.89 -6.33 14.71
CA SER A 49 1.29 -6.31 13.36
C SER A 49 -0.06 -5.58 13.32
N TRP A 50 -0.25 -4.75 12.28
CA TRP A 50 -1.49 -3.97 12.11
C TRP A 50 -2.74 -4.85 11.97
N VAL A 51 -2.57 -6.05 11.42
CA VAL A 51 -3.54 -7.14 11.27
C VAL A 51 -2.84 -8.46 11.66
N ALA A 52 -3.56 -9.37 12.32
CA ALA A 52 -3.03 -10.68 12.71
C ALA A 52 -2.91 -11.62 11.49
N SER A 53 -2.23 -12.76 11.67
CA SER A 53 -1.96 -13.70 10.56
C SER A 53 -3.23 -14.13 9.84
N MET A 54 -3.21 -14.05 8.52
CA MET A 54 -4.23 -14.59 7.61
C MET A 54 -3.55 -15.00 6.30
N ASP A 55 -4.22 -15.81 5.51
CA ASP A 55 -3.82 -16.24 4.18
C ASP A 55 -4.92 -15.98 3.14
N ILE A 56 -4.55 -15.94 1.87
CA ILE A 56 -5.49 -15.80 0.74
C ILE A 56 -6.50 -16.96 0.65
N THR A 57 -6.14 -18.14 1.16
CA THR A 57 -6.99 -19.34 1.13
C THR A 57 -7.91 -19.46 2.35
N ASP A 58 -7.76 -18.60 3.35
CA ASP A 58 -8.58 -18.62 4.56
C ASP A 58 -10.04 -18.23 4.26
N SER A 59 -10.97 -18.75 5.06
CA SER A 59 -12.37 -18.35 4.98
C SER A 59 -12.57 -16.88 5.38
N GLU A 60 -13.67 -16.27 4.95
CA GLU A 60 -13.98 -14.88 5.29
C GLU A 60 -14.03 -14.66 6.82
N GLU A 61 -14.54 -15.65 7.57
CA GLU A 61 -14.61 -15.61 9.02
C GLU A 61 -13.22 -15.55 9.66
N VAL A 62 -12.27 -16.37 9.18
CA VAL A 62 -10.88 -16.37 9.67
C VAL A 62 -10.19 -15.05 9.33
N GLN A 63 -10.39 -14.54 8.12
CA GLN A 63 -9.84 -13.24 7.72
C GLN A 63 -10.40 -12.11 8.61
N ILE A 64 -11.70 -12.10 8.86
CA ILE A 64 -12.35 -11.10 9.73
C ILE A 64 -11.79 -11.18 11.15
N GLU A 65 -11.61 -12.38 11.70
CA GLU A 65 -11.08 -12.54 13.06
C GLU A 65 -9.63 -12.06 13.17
N ALA A 66 -8.82 -12.33 12.15
CA ALA A 66 -7.45 -11.82 12.07
C ALA A 66 -7.40 -10.28 11.98
N MET A 67 -8.36 -9.65 11.29
CA MET A 67 -8.50 -8.19 11.28
C MET A 67 -8.84 -7.66 12.66
N LYS A 68 -9.81 -8.28 13.35
CA LYS A 68 -10.23 -7.90 14.72
C LYS A 68 -9.10 -8.02 15.73
N SER A 69 -8.22 -8.99 15.53
CA SER A 69 -7.06 -9.25 16.38
C SER A 69 -5.87 -8.32 16.09
N GLY A 70 -5.95 -7.47 15.07
CA GLY A 70 -4.89 -6.54 14.66
C GLY A 70 -4.78 -5.29 15.54
N ARG A 71 -3.59 -4.68 15.57
CA ARG A 71 -3.33 -3.46 16.36
C ARG A 71 -4.14 -2.24 15.95
N LEU A 72 -4.60 -2.17 14.69
CA LEU A 72 -5.42 -1.04 14.23
C LEU A 72 -6.91 -1.20 14.48
N TYR A 73 -7.41 -2.41 14.79
CA TYR A 73 -8.84 -2.64 14.95
C TYR A 73 -9.49 -1.81 16.08
N PRO A 74 -8.87 -1.59 17.25
CA PRO A 74 -9.43 -0.72 18.29
C PRO A 74 -9.64 0.74 17.83
N TYR A 75 -8.87 1.18 16.84
CA TYR A 75 -8.91 2.54 16.28
C TYR A 75 -9.79 2.63 15.02
N CYS A 76 -10.10 1.49 14.39
CA CYS A 76 -10.91 1.39 13.19
C CYS A 76 -11.71 0.07 13.20
N SER A 77 -12.78 0.03 13.99
CA SER A 77 -13.58 -1.20 14.16
C SER A 77 -14.53 -1.51 12.99
N ASN A 78 -14.69 -0.57 12.04
CA ASN A 78 -15.49 -0.80 10.84
C ASN A 78 -14.68 -1.59 9.79
N LEU A 79 -14.93 -2.90 9.73
CA LEU A 79 -14.23 -3.83 8.83
C LEU A 79 -14.40 -3.49 7.34
N GLU A 80 -15.47 -2.80 6.95
CA GLU A 80 -15.66 -2.37 5.56
C GLU A 80 -14.58 -1.37 5.09
N LEU A 81 -13.89 -0.70 6.02
CA LEU A 81 -12.80 0.23 5.70
C LEU A 81 -11.49 -0.46 5.32
N TYR A 82 -11.38 -1.79 5.51
CA TYR A 82 -10.18 -2.56 5.21
C TYR A 82 -10.14 -3.13 3.79
N LYS A 83 -11.25 -3.05 3.05
CA LYS A 83 -11.33 -3.54 1.68
C LYS A 83 -11.73 -2.46 0.70
N CYS A 84 -11.18 -2.56 -0.49
CA CYS A 84 -11.59 -1.77 -1.63
C CYS A 84 -12.85 -2.37 -2.29
N PRO A 85 -13.83 -1.56 -2.73
CA PRO A 85 -15.01 -2.03 -3.45
C PRO A 85 -14.72 -2.66 -4.83
N THR A 86 -13.50 -2.50 -5.36
CA THR A 86 -13.03 -3.20 -6.58
C THR A 86 -12.01 -4.29 -6.28
N GLY A 87 -11.77 -4.59 -5.00
CA GLY A 87 -10.94 -5.70 -4.55
C GLY A 87 -11.48 -7.05 -5.02
N LEU A 88 -10.60 -8.06 -5.00
CA LEU A 88 -10.97 -9.44 -5.29
C LEU A 88 -12.04 -9.92 -4.30
N ARG A 89 -12.97 -10.74 -4.80
CA ARG A 89 -14.02 -11.35 -3.97
C ARG A 89 -13.40 -12.29 -2.95
N PHE A 90 -14.02 -12.40 -1.77
CA PHE A 90 -13.56 -13.24 -0.67
C PHE A 90 -12.23 -12.78 -0.03
N HIS A 91 -11.79 -11.57 -0.35
CA HIS A 91 -10.69 -10.90 0.34
C HIS A 91 -11.24 -9.78 1.21
N MET A 92 -11.27 -10.02 2.52
CA MET A 92 -11.85 -9.08 3.50
C MET A 92 -10.94 -7.89 3.80
N ARG A 93 -9.70 -7.93 3.30
CA ARG A 93 -8.72 -6.85 3.42
C ARG A 93 -7.89 -6.76 2.15
N THR A 94 -7.78 -5.56 1.59
CA THR A 94 -7.07 -5.32 0.31
C THR A 94 -6.02 -4.23 0.36
N TYR A 95 -5.99 -3.43 1.44
CA TYR A 95 -4.92 -2.49 1.68
C TYR A 95 -3.73 -3.17 2.37
N SER A 96 -2.55 -2.65 2.08
CA SER A 96 -1.31 -3.07 2.73
C SER A 96 -0.47 -1.84 3.08
N ILE A 97 0.24 -1.91 4.20
CA ILE A 97 1.23 -0.91 4.58
C ILE A 97 2.49 -1.11 3.71
N VAL A 98 3.12 -0.04 3.26
CA VAL A 98 4.32 -0.11 2.41
C VAL A 98 5.59 -0.50 3.20
N SER A 99 6.58 -1.03 2.48
CA SER A 99 7.79 -1.61 3.07
C SER A 99 8.68 -0.66 3.89
N SER A 100 8.51 0.66 3.76
CA SER A 100 9.24 1.66 4.54
C SER A 100 8.63 1.95 5.92
N MET A 101 7.44 1.43 6.22
CA MET A 101 6.70 1.72 7.46
C MET A 101 6.67 0.50 8.38
N ASN A 102 7.71 0.36 9.19
CA ASN A 102 7.88 -0.72 10.18
C ASN A 102 7.76 -2.14 9.61
N THR A 103 8.49 -2.39 8.54
CA THR A 103 8.66 -3.73 7.97
C THR A 103 10.01 -4.31 8.39
N ASN A 104 10.03 -5.62 8.67
CA ASN A 104 11.28 -6.39 8.73
C ASN A 104 11.69 -6.73 7.29
N VAL A 105 12.27 -5.76 6.58
CA VAL A 105 12.77 -5.98 5.21
C VAL A 105 14.02 -6.87 5.25
N GLY A 106 14.12 -7.82 4.33
CA GLY A 106 15.32 -8.64 4.16
C GLY A 106 16.54 -7.79 3.78
N SER A 107 17.74 -8.33 3.97
CA SER A 107 19.04 -7.65 3.80
C SER A 107 19.29 -7.02 2.41
N SER A 108 18.45 -7.32 1.41
CA SER A 108 18.52 -6.80 0.05
C SER A 108 17.93 -5.39 -0.12
N GLU A 109 17.10 -4.91 0.82
CA GLU A 109 16.45 -3.60 0.73
C GLU A 109 17.15 -2.57 1.62
N LYS A 110 18.13 -1.86 1.05
CA LYS A 110 18.91 -0.82 1.77
C LYS A 110 18.14 0.47 2.05
N GLY A 111 16.82 0.49 1.84
CA GLY A 111 15.97 1.65 2.08
C GLY A 111 15.81 1.94 3.57
N LYS A 112 15.59 3.21 3.94
CA LYS A 112 15.35 3.56 5.34
C LYS A 112 13.92 3.16 5.72
N VAL A 113 13.80 2.27 6.70
CA VAL A 113 12.53 1.95 7.36
C VAL A 113 12.32 2.86 8.55
N PHE A 114 11.12 3.39 8.70
CA PHE A 114 10.69 4.17 9.86
C PHE A 114 9.91 3.26 10.81
N LYS A 115 10.17 3.37 12.11
CA LYS A 115 9.42 2.67 13.17
C LYS A 115 8.70 3.64 14.11
N ASN A 116 8.83 4.94 13.83
CA ASN A 116 8.24 5.98 14.63
C ASN A 116 7.75 7.12 13.73
N LEU A 117 6.48 7.47 13.83
CA LEU A 117 5.79 8.49 13.02
C LEU A 117 6.49 9.85 13.13
N TYR A 118 6.90 10.26 14.34
CA TYR A 118 7.55 11.55 14.58
C TYR A 118 8.94 11.66 13.92
N ARG A 119 9.47 10.56 13.39
CA ARG A 119 10.75 10.51 12.68
C ARG A 119 10.58 10.41 11.16
N VAL A 120 9.33 10.41 10.66
CA VAL A 120 9.01 10.38 9.23
C VAL A 120 9.16 11.79 8.64
N PRO A 121 10.14 12.05 7.76
CA PRO A 121 10.34 13.37 7.17
C PRO A 121 9.35 13.58 6.02
N ARG A 122 8.83 14.81 5.91
CA ARG A 122 7.87 15.22 4.86
C ARG A 122 6.68 14.24 4.79
N PRO A 123 5.87 14.15 5.86
CA PRO A 123 4.84 13.11 5.99
C PRO A 123 3.80 13.13 4.84
N GLY A 124 3.48 14.31 4.28
CA GLY A 124 2.64 14.44 3.08
C GLY A 124 3.25 13.92 1.77
N GLU A 125 4.50 13.45 1.76
CA GLU A 125 5.11 12.77 0.62
C GLU A 125 5.40 11.28 0.93
N ARG A 126 4.94 10.76 2.08
CA ARG A 126 5.29 9.42 2.54
C ARG A 126 4.08 8.53 2.52
N ILE A 127 4.08 7.55 1.62
CA ILE A 127 3.00 6.58 1.49
C ILE A 127 2.95 5.71 2.75
N VAL A 128 1.75 5.43 3.24
CA VAL A 128 1.48 4.48 4.33
C VAL A 128 0.76 3.27 3.77
N PHE A 129 -0.49 3.41 3.33
CA PHE A 129 -1.26 2.32 2.73
C PHE A 129 -1.30 2.44 1.20
N GLY A 130 -1.24 1.30 0.52
CA GLY A 130 -1.66 1.14 -0.87
C GLY A 130 -2.72 0.06 -1.01
N ASP A 131 -3.68 0.26 -1.90
CA ASP A 131 -4.65 -0.78 -2.25
C ASP A 131 -4.04 -1.78 -3.24
N GLU A 132 -3.72 -2.98 -2.76
CA GLU A 132 -3.24 -4.09 -3.60
C GLU A 132 -4.40 -4.84 -4.28
N GLY A 133 -5.64 -4.54 -3.89
CA GLY A 133 -6.85 -5.17 -4.40
C GLY A 133 -7.00 -6.65 -4.00
N ARG A 134 -6.13 -7.16 -3.13
CA ARG A 134 -6.16 -8.53 -2.61
C ARG A 134 -5.43 -8.62 -1.26
N ILE A 135 -5.58 -9.77 -0.61
CA ILE A 135 -4.81 -10.12 0.60
C ILE A 135 -3.35 -10.34 0.22
N SER A 136 -2.47 -9.73 1.01
CA SER A 136 -1.02 -9.96 1.02
C SER A 136 -0.57 -10.18 2.47
N ASN A 137 0.32 -11.13 2.70
CA ASN A 137 0.83 -11.39 4.06
C ASN A 137 2.04 -10.49 4.38
N HIS A 138 2.55 -9.77 3.38
CA HIS A 138 3.70 -8.90 3.47
C HIS A 138 3.33 -7.44 3.19
N ALA A 139 4.21 -6.53 3.59
CA ALA A 139 4.13 -5.14 3.19
C ALA A 139 4.10 -4.99 1.66
N PHE A 140 3.54 -3.89 1.14
CA PHE A 140 3.62 -3.57 -0.28
C PHE A 140 5.03 -3.03 -0.61
N ASN A 141 5.79 -3.77 -1.42
CA ASN A 141 7.21 -3.54 -1.63
C ASN A 141 7.55 -2.96 -3.01
N VAL A 142 8.61 -2.15 -3.01
CA VAL A 142 9.34 -1.75 -4.21
C VAL A 142 10.83 -1.68 -3.90
N PHE A 143 11.69 -2.08 -4.85
CA PHE A 143 13.13 -2.02 -4.62
C PHE A 143 13.60 -0.57 -4.41
N TYR A 144 14.46 -0.34 -3.40
CA TYR A 144 15.05 0.98 -3.15
C TYR A 144 16.23 1.29 -4.08
N ASN A 145 17.07 0.29 -4.34
CA ASN A 145 18.38 0.42 -4.98
C ASN A 145 18.42 -0.04 -6.44
N ALA A 146 17.26 -0.32 -7.04
CA ALA A 146 17.17 -0.75 -8.43
C ALA A 146 15.92 -0.14 -9.09
N PRO A 147 15.99 0.29 -10.35
CA PRO A 147 14.84 0.77 -11.11
C PRO A 147 13.98 -0.42 -11.57
N ARG A 148 13.40 -1.18 -10.65
CA ARG A 148 12.43 -2.24 -10.97
C ARG A 148 11.37 -2.37 -9.89
N TRP A 149 10.21 -2.85 -10.29
CA TRP A 149 9.15 -3.25 -9.38
C TRP A 149 9.56 -4.52 -8.61
N LYS A 150 8.97 -4.69 -7.42
CA LYS A 150 9.04 -5.94 -6.66
C LYS A 150 7.67 -6.60 -6.65
N ASP A 151 6.69 -5.87 -6.15
CA ASP A 151 5.29 -6.24 -6.22
C ASP A 151 4.61 -5.56 -7.42
N PHE A 152 3.51 -6.14 -7.90
CA PHE A 152 2.80 -5.64 -9.07
C PHE A 152 2.04 -4.33 -8.75
N PRO A 153 2.18 -3.26 -9.55
CA PRO A 153 1.44 -2.03 -9.36
C PRO A 153 -0.07 -2.28 -9.63
N PRO A 154 -0.96 -2.09 -8.65
CA PRO A 154 -2.38 -2.46 -8.77
C PRO A 154 -3.12 -1.63 -9.83
N LEU A 155 -4.05 -2.23 -10.60
CA LEU A 155 -4.74 -1.59 -11.74
C LEU A 155 -6.24 -1.29 -11.48
N GLN A 156 -6.75 -1.59 -10.29
CA GLN A 156 -8.18 -1.73 -9.97
C GLN A 156 -9.00 -0.44 -10.16
N HIS A 157 -8.38 0.74 -10.14
CA HIS A 157 -9.05 2.02 -10.35
C HIS A 157 -8.70 2.63 -11.71
N GLY A 158 -8.91 1.83 -12.76
CA GLY A 158 -8.64 2.21 -14.15
C GLY A 158 -7.17 2.49 -14.37
N ASN A 159 -6.31 1.47 -14.31
CA ASN A 159 -4.86 1.56 -14.42
C ASN A 159 -4.24 2.50 -13.38
N GLY A 160 -4.69 2.40 -12.14
CA GLY A 160 -4.17 3.18 -11.03
C GLY A 160 -4.64 2.60 -9.72
N THR A 161 -4.10 3.12 -8.63
CA THR A 161 -4.45 2.72 -7.26
C THR A 161 -4.54 3.93 -6.35
N ASN A 162 -5.14 3.72 -5.18
CA ASN A 162 -5.20 4.74 -4.14
C ASN A 162 -4.09 4.51 -3.11
N PHE A 163 -3.48 5.61 -2.70
CA PHE A 163 -2.51 5.64 -1.63
C PHE A 163 -2.98 6.58 -0.53
N SER A 164 -2.56 6.27 0.70
CA SER A 164 -2.63 7.21 1.80
C SER A 164 -1.25 7.63 2.26
N PHE A 165 -1.16 8.75 2.98
CA PHE A 165 0.09 9.41 3.33
C PHE A 165 0.20 9.65 4.83
N ALA A 166 1.43 9.76 5.33
CA ALA A 166 1.71 9.81 6.77
C ALA A 166 1.20 11.08 7.48
N ASP A 167 0.68 12.07 6.76
CA ASP A 167 -0.03 13.24 7.30
C ASP A 167 -1.56 13.06 7.34
N GLY A 168 -2.07 11.91 6.89
CA GLY A 168 -3.49 11.55 6.94
C GLY A 168 -4.31 11.90 5.70
N HIS A 169 -3.71 12.38 4.61
CA HIS A 169 -4.43 12.48 3.33
C HIS A 169 -4.36 11.19 2.52
N SER A 170 -5.19 11.11 1.48
CA SER A 170 -5.18 10.02 0.49
C SER A 170 -5.35 10.59 -0.91
N ASP A 171 -4.59 10.05 -1.86
CA ASP A 171 -4.61 10.45 -3.26
C ASP A 171 -4.69 9.23 -4.18
N TYR A 172 -5.30 9.46 -5.34
CA TYR A 172 -5.33 8.48 -6.42
C TYR A 172 -4.16 8.70 -7.36
N TRP A 173 -3.41 7.64 -7.65
CA TRP A 173 -2.31 7.67 -8.59
C TRP A 173 -2.66 6.85 -9.83
N LYS A 174 -2.65 7.51 -10.98
CA LYS A 174 -2.78 6.88 -12.30
C LYS A 174 -1.41 6.41 -12.75
N TRP A 175 -1.31 5.16 -13.20
CA TRP A 175 -0.13 4.68 -13.92
C TRP A 175 -0.17 5.21 -15.35
N THR A 176 0.82 6.02 -15.67
CA THR A 176 0.94 6.73 -16.94
C THR A 176 1.94 6.09 -17.87
N ASP A 177 2.94 5.39 -17.33
CA ASP A 177 3.93 4.65 -18.10
C ASP A 177 3.35 3.28 -18.51
N PRO A 178 3.25 2.97 -19.82
CA PRO A 178 2.74 1.69 -20.29
C PRO A 178 3.50 0.48 -19.73
N ARG A 179 4.78 0.65 -19.35
CA ARG A 179 5.61 -0.41 -18.75
C ARG A 179 5.11 -0.82 -17.36
N SER A 180 4.52 0.10 -16.60
CA SER A 180 3.90 -0.20 -15.31
C SER A 180 2.67 -1.09 -15.50
N VAL A 181 1.81 -0.73 -16.47
CA VAL A 181 0.59 -1.49 -16.79
C VAL A 181 0.94 -2.88 -17.33
N LYS A 182 1.86 -2.95 -18.31
CA LYS A 182 2.33 -4.23 -18.86
C LYS A 182 2.92 -5.14 -17.80
N PHE A 183 3.74 -4.59 -16.89
CA PHE A 183 4.31 -5.37 -15.79
C PHE A 183 3.22 -5.94 -14.87
N SER A 184 2.20 -5.15 -14.51
CA SER A 184 1.08 -5.68 -13.72
C SER A 184 0.24 -6.72 -14.46
N LEU A 185 0.13 -6.63 -15.79
CA LEU A 185 -0.53 -7.64 -16.62
C LEU A 185 0.35 -8.87 -16.86
N GLN A 186 1.58 -8.88 -16.33
CA GLN A 186 2.59 -9.91 -16.57
C GLN A 186 2.97 -10.06 -18.05
N GLU A 187 2.80 -8.98 -18.81
CA GLU A 187 3.22 -8.84 -20.20
C GLU A 187 4.67 -8.31 -20.24
N GLY A 188 5.63 -9.14 -19.85
CA GLY A 188 7.06 -8.77 -19.79
C GLY A 188 7.89 -9.71 -18.91
N GLY A 189 9.19 -9.45 -18.78
CA GLY A 189 10.06 -10.22 -17.89
C GLY A 189 9.87 -9.82 -16.44
N VAL A 190 9.56 -10.79 -15.56
CA VAL A 190 9.60 -10.57 -14.12
C VAL A 190 11.04 -10.21 -13.73
N GLY A 191 11.23 -8.99 -13.21
CA GLY A 191 12.54 -8.48 -12.80
C GLY A 191 13.22 -7.53 -13.78
N ASP A 192 12.56 -7.21 -14.91
CA ASP A 192 13.06 -6.23 -15.88
C ASP A 192 13.31 -4.86 -15.24
N LEU A 193 14.43 -4.24 -15.60
CA LEU A 193 14.75 -2.88 -15.20
C LEU A 193 13.87 -1.91 -16.01
N GLN A 194 13.07 -1.11 -15.31
CA GLN A 194 12.25 -0.05 -15.86
C GLN A 194 12.91 1.31 -15.63
N LYS A 195 14.08 1.50 -16.26
CA LYS A 195 14.83 2.75 -16.17
C LYS A 195 14.03 3.92 -16.75
N GLY A 196 14.05 5.07 -16.07
CA GLY A 196 13.27 6.24 -16.48
C GLY A 196 11.75 6.02 -16.42
N ASN A 197 11.24 5.00 -15.72
CA ASN A 197 9.80 4.88 -15.50
C ASN A 197 9.35 5.89 -14.44
N ALA A 198 8.52 6.85 -14.86
CA ALA A 198 8.03 7.94 -14.01
C ALA A 198 7.13 7.44 -12.86
N ASP A 199 6.27 6.46 -13.12
CA ASP A 199 5.39 5.86 -12.11
C ASP A 199 6.22 5.16 -11.02
N LEU A 200 7.19 4.35 -11.45
CA LEU A 200 8.08 3.61 -10.54
C LEU A 200 8.91 4.55 -9.69
N ILE A 201 9.52 5.57 -10.31
CA ILE A 201 10.31 6.58 -9.61
C ILE A 201 9.46 7.32 -8.57
N SER A 202 8.23 7.69 -8.95
CA SER A 202 7.30 8.38 -8.05
C SER A 202 6.91 7.48 -6.88
N PHE A 203 6.60 6.20 -7.13
CA PHE A 203 6.25 5.25 -6.08
C PHE A 203 7.43 4.98 -5.13
N GLN A 204 8.64 4.77 -5.66
CA GLN A 204 9.84 4.61 -4.84
C GLN A 204 10.14 5.83 -3.97
N ARG A 205 9.91 7.04 -4.49
CA ARG A 205 10.04 8.27 -3.69
C ARG A 205 8.96 8.38 -2.62
N GLY A 206 7.72 7.99 -2.94
CA GLY A 206 6.63 7.92 -1.97
C GLY A 206 6.91 6.94 -0.82
N VAL A 207 7.44 5.75 -1.15
CA VAL A 207 7.79 4.72 -0.15
C VAL A 207 9.06 5.12 0.61
N TRP A 208 10.18 5.35 -0.07
CA TRP A 208 11.49 5.48 0.56
C TRP A 208 11.95 6.92 0.84
N GLY A 209 11.24 7.91 0.32
CA GLY A 209 11.59 9.34 0.39
C GLY A 209 12.67 9.81 -0.57
N LYS A 210 13.48 8.89 -1.10
CA LYS A 210 14.52 9.12 -2.12
C LYS A 210 14.82 7.82 -2.87
N LEU A 211 15.54 7.93 -3.99
CA LEU A 211 16.04 6.78 -4.74
C LEU A 211 17.41 6.34 -4.21
N GLY A 212 17.65 5.03 -4.21
CA GLY A 212 18.96 4.44 -3.90
C GLY A 212 19.91 4.36 -5.10
N TYR A 213 19.55 5.01 -6.22
CA TYR A 213 20.28 5.03 -7.48
C TYR A 213 20.03 6.36 -8.21
N VAL A 214 20.84 6.66 -9.23
CA VAL A 214 20.66 7.84 -10.08
C VAL A 214 19.61 7.51 -11.17
N PRO A 215 18.46 8.19 -11.21
CA PRO A 215 17.45 7.92 -12.22
C PRO A 215 17.91 8.41 -13.60
N GLU A 216 17.65 7.60 -14.63
CA GLU A 216 17.68 8.08 -16.02
C GLU A 216 16.49 9.02 -16.27
N PRO A 217 16.58 9.93 -17.26
CA PRO A 217 15.47 10.79 -17.64
C PRO A 217 14.19 9.99 -17.90
N THR A 218 13.05 10.54 -17.47
CA THR A 218 11.75 9.90 -17.72
C THR A 218 11.42 9.93 -19.21
N GLN A 219 10.94 8.79 -19.73
CA GLN A 219 10.52 8.63 -21.12
C GLN A 219 9.04 8.95 -21.30
#